data_AF-A9VSP4-F1
#
_entry.id   AF-A9VSP4-F1
#
_cell.length_a   1.000
_cell.length_b   1.000
_cell.length_c   1.000
_cell.angle_alpha   90.00
_cell.angle_beta   90.00
_cell.angle_gamma   90.00
#
_symmetry.space_group_name_H-M   'P 1'
#
loop_
_entity.id
_entity.type
_entity.pdbx_description
1 polymer ?
#
loop_
_entity_poly.entity_id
_entity_poly.type
_entity_poly.pdbx_seq_one_letter_code
_entity_poly.pdbx_strand_id
1 'polypeptide(L)'
;MSTAGLFSIFLIGIASNLDNAGVGIAYGIRKIRISWLNNFIIAFFGFLFTLLAGFFGNWIALFISEFTANIIGAVVLGIIGVFILCQPFLSQKDTVESKDSSVLMGVLRDPEKADFDGSKTISFSEAIVLGVALSINNIAGGFDAGVTNLNLWLTACISGVFSFICISGFTYVGKRFLAEYLGEWATIIAGVLLILIGIDQLL
;
A
#
# COMPACT_ATOMS: atom_id res chain seq x y z
N MET A 1 -27.19 4.34 -2.80
CA MET A 1 -26.00 4.59 -1.95
C MET A 1 -26.17 5.94 -1.29
N SER A 2 -25.97 6.01 0.04
CA SER A 2 -25.91 7.28 0.76
C SER A 2 -24.69 8.10 0.29
N THR A 3 -24.76 9.43 0.33
CA THR A 3 -23.64 10.33 0.06
C THR A 3 -22.44 10.04 0.98
N ALA A 4 -22.71 9.63 2.22
CA ALA A 4 -21.69 9.20 3.18
C ALA A 4 -20.92 7.95 2.69
N GLY A 5 -21.62 6.99 2.08
CA GLY A 5 -20.98 5.78 1.55
C GLY A 5 -20.05 6.07 0.38
N LEU A 6 -20.44 6.98 -0.51
CA LEU A 6 -19.54 7.43 -1.59
C LEU A 6 -18.28 8.08 -1.02
N PHE A 7 -18.42 8.95 -0.03
CA PHE A 7 -17.28 9.61 0.63
C PHE A 7 -16.32 8.60 1.26
N SER A 8 -16.84 7.61 2.01
CA SER A 8 -16.01 6.53 2.59
C SER A 8 -15.26 5.75 1.50
N ILE A 9 -15.90 5.44 0.38
CA ILE A 9 -15.24 4.72 -0.72
C ILE A 9 -14.06 5.52 -1.29
N PHE A 10 -14.21 6.84 -1.46
CA PHE A 10 -13.10 7.70 -1.90
C PHE A 10 -11.97 7.73 -0.87
N LEU A 11 -12.29 7.85 0.42
CA LEU A 11 -11.29 7.83 1.49
C LEU A 11 -10.52 6.50 1.54
N ILE A 12 -11.24 5.38 1.46
CA ILE A 12 -10.63 4.04 1.40
C ILE A 12 -9.70 3.94 0.18
N GLY A 13 -10.16 4.40 -0.98
CA GLY A 13 -9.37 4.38 -2.20
C GLY A 13 -8.07 5.19 -2.09
N ILE A 14 -8.12 6.38 -1.48
CA ILE A 14 -6.93 7.21 -1.25
C ILE A 14 -6.00 6.54 -0.23
N ALA A 15 -6.54 6.18 0.93
CA ALA A 15 -5.74 5.63 2.04
C ALA A 15 -5.04 4.33 1.67
N SER A 16 -5.74 3.44 0.94
CA SER A 16 -5.22 2.14 0.54
C SER A 16 -4.15 2.22 -0.57
N ASN A 17 -3.92 3.39 -1.16
CA ASN A 17 -2.99 3.59 -2.27
C ASN A 17 -1.99 4.73 -1.99
N LEU A 18 -1.82 5.12 -0.72
CA LEU A 18 -0.86 6.14 -0.34
C LEU A 18 0.59 5.63 -0.44
N ASP A 19 0.81 4.35 -0.21
CA ASP A 19 2.06 3.65 -0.47
C ASP A 19 2.49 3.73 -1.95
N ASN A 20 1.53 3.61 -2.88
CA ASN A 20 1.76 3.80 -4.32
C ASN A 20 2.28 5.20 -4.66
N ALA A 21 1.90 6.23 -3.89
CA ALA A 21 2.48 7.57 -4.04
C ALA A 21 3.96 7.59 -3.63
N GLY A 22 4.31 6.96 -2.51
CA GLY A 22 5.69 6.83 -2.04
C GLY A 22 6.58 6.12 -3.06
N VAL A 23 6.12 4.99 -3.60
CA VAL A 23 6.82 4.27 -4.68
C VAL A 23 6.97 5.13 -5.93
N GLY A 24 5.90 5.82 -6.33
CA GLY A 24 5.93 6.75 -7.45
C GLY A 24 7.02 7.81 -7.28
N ILE A 25 7.07 8.48 -6.12
CA ILE A 25 8.12 9.48 -5.83
C ILE A 25 9.51 8.85 -5.93
N ALA A 26 9.75 7.72 -5.25
CA ALA A 26 11.05 7.05 -5.22
C ALA A 26 11.53 6.70 -6.63
N TYR A 27 10.64 6.14 -7.45
CA TYR A 27 10.94 5.76 -8.83
C TYR A 27 11.18 6.98 -9.71
N GLY A 28 10.41 8.05 -9.51
CA GLY A 28 10.61 9.33 -10.18
C GLY A 28 11.99 9.92 -9.91
N ILE A 29 12.41 9.96 -8.64
CA ILE A 29 13.73 10.47 -8.22
C ILE A 29 14.86 9.62 -8.82
N ARG A 30 14.73 8.29 -8.76
CA ARG A 30 15.73 7.35 -9.29
C ARG A 30 15.68 7.20 -10.81
N LYS A 31 14.74 7.89 -11.46
CA LYS A 31 14.52 7.88 -12.91
C LYS A 31 14.18 6.47 -13.44
N ILE A 32 13.58 5.63 -12.60
CA ILE A 32 13.00 4.34 -13.00
C ILE A 32 11.69 4.64 -13.73
N ARG A 33 11.53 4.10 -14.95
CA ARG A 33 10.35 4.35 -15.78
C ARG A 33 9.36 3.21 -15.66
N ILE A 34 8.11 3.54 -15.37
CA ILE A 34 6.99 2.61 -15.47
C ILE A 34 6.20 2.98 -16.72
N SER A 35 6.02 2.02 -17.64
CA SER A 35 5.16 2.21 -18.81
C SER A 35 3.68 2.24 -18.40
N TRP A 36 2.82 2.88 -19.19
CA TRP A 36 1.38 2.94 -18.88
C TRP A 36 0.74 1.55 -18.75
N LEU A 37 1.19 0.57 -19.56
CA LEU A 37 0.71 -0.81 -19.47
C LEU A 37 1.15 -1.48 -18.17
N ASN A 38 2.40 -1.28 -17.76
CA ASN A 38 2.91 -1.87 -16.52
C ASN A 38 2.29 -1.22 -15.27
N ASN A 39 2.02 0.09 -15.33
CA ASN A 39 1.24 0.75 -14.29
C ASN A 39 -0.20 0.22 -14.21
N PHE A 40 -0.81 -0.09 -15.35
CA PHE A 40 -2.15 -0.69 -15.38
C PHE A 40 -2.17 -2.08 -14.71
N ILE A 41 -1.12 -2.88 -14.85
CA ILE A 41 -0.99 -4.17 -14.17
C ILE A 41 -0.96 -3.97 -12.65
N ILE A 42 -0.18 -3.01 -12.16
CA ILE A 42 -0.10 -2.70 -10.72
C ILE A 42 -1.47 -2.28 -10.20
N ALA A 43 -2.14 -1.36 -10.90
CA ALA A 43 -3.48 -0.91 -10.57
C ALA A 43 -4.52 -2.04 -10.62
N PHE A 44 -4.37 -2.99 -11.55
CA PHE A 44 -5.22 -4.16 -11.66
C PHE A 44 -5.08 -5.10 -10.46
N PHE A 45 -3.86 -5.33 -9.97
CA PHE A 45 -3.67 -6.09 -8.73
C PHE A 45 -4.28 -5.36 -7.53
N GLY A 46 -4.17 -4.03 -7.46
CA GLY A 46 -4.79 -3.23 -6.40
C GLY A 46 -6.31 -3.37 -6.41
N PHE A 47 -6.92 -3.25 -7.59
CA PHE A 47 -8.34 -3.54 -7.82
C PHE A 47 -8.71 -4.96 -7.38
N LEU A 48 -7.95 -5.97 -7.82
CA LEU A 48 -8.25 -7.38 -7.59
C LEU A 48 -8.18 -7.72 -6.10
N PHE A 49 -7.15 -7.27 -5.39
CA PHE A 49 -6.99 -7.54 -3.97
C PHE A 49 -8.04 -6.83 -3.13
N THR A 50 -8.36 -5.56 -3.45
CA THR A 50 -9.49 -4.85 -2.81
C THR A 50 -10.80 -5.63 -3.00
N LEU A 51 -11.07 -6.11 -4.22
CA LEU A 51 -12.30 -6.82 -4.54
C LEU A 51 -12.40 -8.17 -3.80
N LEU A 52 -11.34 -8.97 -3.85
CA LEU A 52 -11.29 -10.28 -3.17
C LEU A 52 -11.42 -10.12 -1.65
N ALA A 53 -10.70 -9.16 -1.07
CA ALA A 53 -10.78 -8.87 0.36
C ALA A 53 -12.18 -8.37 0.75
N GLY A 54 -12.83 -7.58 -0.09
CA GLY A 54 -14.18 -7.10 0.17
C GLY A 54 -15.25 -8.18 0.07
N PHE A 55 -15.14 -9.11 -0.88
CA PHE A 55 -16.00 -10.29 -0.87
C PHE A 55 -15.81 -11.14 0.38
N PHE A 56 -14.56 -11.30 0.82
CA PHE A 56 -14.24 -12.01 2.06
C PHE A 56 -14.80 -11.29 3.30
N GLY A 57 -14.67 -9.96 3.37
CA GLY A 57 -15.22 -9.14 4.45
C GLY A 57 -16.75 -9.20 4.51
N ASN A 58 -17.43 -9.13 3.37
CA ASN A 58 -18.88 -9.29 3.29
C ASN A 58 -19.31 -10.70 3.73
N TRP A 59 -18.58 -11.74 3.30
CA TRP A 59 -18.85 -13.11 3.72
C TRP A 59 -18.71 -13.29 5.24
N ILE A 60 -17.69 -12.68 5.84
CA ILE A 60 -17.48 -12.68 7.31
C ILE A 60 -18.58 -11.90 8.05
N ALA A 61 -19.04 -10.78 7.49
CA ALA A 61 -20.09 -9.97 8.10
C ALA A 61 -21.42 -10.73 8.27
N LEU A 62 -21.67 -11.78 7.47
CA LEU A 62 -22.84 -12.64 7.63
C LEU A 62 -22.79 -13.51 8.89
N PHE A 63 -21.60 -13.78 9.44
CA PHE A 63 -21.42 -14.64 10.61
C PHE A 63 -21.22 -13.88 11.92
N ILE A 64 -21.01 -12.57 11.86
CA ILE A 64 -20.62 -11.75 13.02
C ILE A 64 -21.67 -10.67 13.26
N SER A 65 -22.21 -10.59 14.48
CA SER A 65 -23.08 -9.47 14.87
C SER A 65 -22.27 -8.17 14.96
N GLU A 66 -22.89 -7.02 14.66
CA GLU A 66 -22.23 -5.70 14.70
C GLU A 66 -21.49 -5.46 16.04
N PHE A 67 -22.07 -5.92 17.15
CA PHE A 67 -21.46 -5.83 18.47
C PHE A 67 -20.15 -6.63 18.57
N THR A 68 -20.14 -7.87 18.08
CA THR A 68 -18.95 -8.72 18.08
C THR A 68 -17.89 -8.19 17.10
N ALA A 69 -18.30 -7.65 15.95
CA ALA A 69 -17.38 -7.02 14.99
C ALA A 69 -16.67 -5.81 15.60
N ASN A 70 -17.41 -4.96 16.32
CA ASN A 70 -16.85 -3.80 17.03
C ASN A 70 -15.86 -4.22 18.13
N ILE A 71 -16.18 -5.27 18.91
CA ILE A 71 -15.26 -5.80 19.93
C ILE A 71 -14.00 -6.38 19.28
N ILE A 72 -14.14 -7.19 18.22
CA ILE A 72 -12.99 -7.76 17.52
C ILE A 72 -12.12 -6.65 16.93
N GLY A 73 -12.73 -5.67 16.26
CA GLY A 73 -12.02 -4.50 15.73
C GLY A 73 -11.25 -3.77 16.82
N ALA A 74 -11.90 -3.45 17.94
CA ALA A 74 -11.27 -2.77 19.07
C ALA A 74 -10.14 -3.59 19.71
N VAL A 75 -10.30 -4.91 19.85
CA VAL A 75 -9.27 -5.82 20.38
C VAL A 75 -8.10 -5.93 19.42
N VAL A 76 -8.34 -6.09 18.11
CA VAL A 76 -7.29 -6.18 17.09
C VAL A 76 -6.52 -4.87 16.99
N LEU A 77 -7.20 -3.72 16.90
CA LEU A 77 -6.57 -2.40 16.93
C LEU A 77 -5.82 -2.17 18.24
N GLY A 78 -6.38 -2.60 19.37
CA GLY A 78 -5.71 -2.55 20.67
C GLY A 78 -4.43 -3.38 20.70
N ILE A 79 -4.45 -4.61 20.20
CA ILE A 79 -3.28 -5.50 20.11
C ILE A 79 -2.25 -4.94 19.15
N ILE A 80 -2.65 -4.46 17.97
CA ILE A 80 -1.74 -3.86 16.98
C ILE A 80 -1.11 -2.61 17.58
N GLY A 81 -1.89 -1.74 18.22
CA GLY A 81 -1.40 -0.55 18.90
C GLY A 81 -0.41 -0.90 20.02
N VAL A 82 -0.74 -1.85 20.89
CA VAL A 82 0.18 -2.33 21.95
C VAL A 82 1.43 -2.98 21.36
N PHE A 83 1.30 -3.78 20.31
CA PHE A 83 2.43 -4.42 19.64
C PHE A 83 3.37 -3.36 19.04
N ILE A 84 2.84 -2.35 18.35
CA ILE A 84 3.60 -1.21 17.82
C ILE A 84 4.30 -0.44 18.96
N LEU A 85 3.60 -0.17 20.06
CA LEU A 85 4.17 0.51 21.24
C LEU A 85 5.27 -0.30 21.93
N CYS A 86 5.16 -1.63 21.93
CA CYS A 86 6.15 -2.53 22.54
C CYS A 86 7.29 -2.92 21.57
N GLN A 87 7.12 -2.72 20.26
CA GLN A 87 8.09 -3.08 19.22
C GLN A 87 9.50 -2.50 19.47
N PRO A 88 9.67 -1.24 19.91
CA PRO A 88 10.99 -0.67 20.20
C PRO A 88 11.69 -1.33 21.40
N PHE A 89 10.91 -1.87 22.35
CA PHE A 89 11.42 -2.51 23.57
C PHE A 89 11.72 -4.00 23.37
N LEU A 90 11.05 -4.67 22.42
CA LEU A 90 11.35 -6.05 22.06
C LEU A 90 12.53 -6.17 21.07
N SER A 91 12.83 -5.12 20.30
CA SER A 91 13.81 -5.16 19.20
C SER A 91 15.25 -4.80 19.61
N GLN A 92 15.76 -5.34 20.74
CA GLN A 92 17.20 -5.24 21.05
C GLN A 92 18.05 -6.41 20.54
N LYS A 93 17.47 -7.40 19.85
CA LYS A 93 18.23 -8.43 19.15
C LYS A 93 17.36 -8.92 18.02
N ASP A 94 17.73 -8.58 16.79
CA ASP A 94 17.76 -9.49 15.66
C ASP A 94 18.05 -8.71 14.37
N THR A 95 19.35 -8.55 14.11
CA THR A 95 19.90 -8.54 12.75
C THR A 95 19.63 -9.91 12.13
N VAL A 96 18.38 -10.18 11.75
CA VAL A 96 18.06 -11.31 10.89
C VAL A 96 18.18 -10.79 9.46
N GLU A 97 19.41 -10.84 8.95
CA GLU A 97 19.64 -11.07 7.52
C GLU A 97 19.05 -12.45 7.19
N SER A 98 17.74 -12.51 6.96
CA SER A 98 17.12 -13.68 6.35
C SER A 98 17.54 -13.71 4.89
N LYS A 99 18.59 -14.50 4.60
CA LYS A 99 19.06 -14.85 3.25
C LYS A 99 18.00 -15.54 2.37
N ASP A 100 16.81 -15.82 2.89
CA ASP A 100 15.64 -16.38 2.21
C ASP A 100 14.41 -15.46 2.28
N SER A 101 14.59 -14.14 2.15
CA SER A 101 13.44 -13.27 1.90
C SER A 101 12.88 -13.60 0.51
N SER A 102 11.69 -14.22 0.45
CA SER A 102 10.91 -14.36 -0.79
C SER A 102 10.96 -13.04 -1.56
N VAL A 103 11.11 -13.12 -2.90
CA VAL A 103 11.24 -11.95 -3.79
C VAL A 103 10.15 -10.90 -3.48
N LEU A 104 8.94 -11.36 -3.17
CA LEU A 104 7.83 -10.51 -2.78
C LEU A 104 8.10 -9.70 -1.50
N MET A 105 8.69 -10.33 -0.48
CA MET A 105 9.05 -9.67 0.78
C MET A 105 10.18 -8.66 0.60
N GLY A 106 11.11 -8.95 -0.31
CA GLY A 106 12.16 -8.02 -0.72
C GLY A 106 11.56 -6.75 -1.37
N VAL A 107 10.60 -6.93 -2.27
CA VAL A 107 9.91 -5.83 -2.97
C VAL A 107 8.96 -5.05 -2.05
N LEU A 108 8.27 -5.73 -1.12
CA LEU A 108 7.46 -5.08 -0.09
C LEU A 108 8.30 -4.12 0.78
N ARG A 109 9.53 -4.51 1.12
CA ARG A 109 10.42 -3.73 1.99
C ARG A 109 11.14 -2.61 1.22
N ASP A 110 11.64 -2.93 0.03
CA ASP A 110 12.27 -1.98 -0.89
C ASP A 110 11.61 -2.14 -2.27
N PRO A 111 10.60 -1.32 -2.60
CA PRO A 111 9.91 -1.38 -3.88
C PRO A 111 10.87 -1.27 -5.07
N GLU A 112 12.00 -0.59 -4.92
CA GLU A 112 13.03 -0.44 -5.95
C GLU A 112 13.70 -1.75 -6.34
N LYS A 113 13.74 -2.74 -5.44
CA LYS A 113 14.26 -4.08 -5.75
C LYS A 113 13.38 -4.85 -6.74
N ALA A 114 12.23 -4.30 -7.12
CA ALA A 114 11.40 -4.86 -8.19
C ALA A 114 12.05 -4.69 -9.57
N ASP A 115 12.97 -3.74 -9.75
CA ASP A 115 13.83 -3.66 -10.94
C ASP A 115 14.95 -4.71 -10.80
N PHE A 116 14.63 -5.97 -11.11
CA PHE A 116 15.51 -7.11 -10.89
C PHE A 116 16.71 -7.10 -11.84
N ASP A 117 16.53 -6.55 -13.05
CA ASP A 117 17.58 -6.46 -14.06
C ASP A 117 18.34 -5.13 -14.04
N GLY A 118 17.89 -4.15 -13.22
CA GLY A 118 18.53 -2.85 -13.07
C GLY A 118 18.43 -1.98 -14.34
N SER A 119 17.49 -2.29 -15.23
CA SER A 119 17.30 -1.58 -16.50
C SER A 119 16.78 -0.16 -16.33
N LYS A 120 16.36 0.22 -15.11
CA LYS A 120 15.62 1.45 -14.82
C LYS A 120 14.30 1.52 -15.57
N THR A 121 13.74 0.37 -15.92
CA THR A 121 12.44 0.24 -16.53
C THR A 121 11.72 -0.97 -15.95
N ILE A 122 10.55 -0.77 -15.36
CA ILE A 122 9.78 -1.91 -14.87
C ILE A 122 9.21 -2.66 -16.06
N SER A 123 9.60 -3.92 -16.22
CA SER A 123 9.09 -4.88 -17.19
C SER A 123 7.73 -5.46 -16.75
N PHE A 124 7.11 -6.27 -17.61
CA PHE A 124 5.81 -6.89 -17.32
C PHE A 124 5.85 -7.77 -16.07
N SER A 125 6.86 -8.63 -15.94
CA SER A 125 7.00 -9.55 -14.80
C SER A 125 7.30 -8.80 -13.49
N GLU A 126 8.10 -7.75 -13.57
CA GLU A 126 8.42 -6.89 -12.42
C GLU A 126 7.19 -6.11 -11.96
N ALA A 127 6.35 -5.65 -12.90
CA ALA A 127 5.08 -5.01 -12.59
C ALA A 127 4.10 -5.95 -11.88
N ILE A 128 4.11 -7.25 -12.20
CA ILE A 128 3.31 -8.24 -11.48
C ILE A 128 3.78 -8.36 -10.03
N VAL A 129 5.09 -8.53 -9.81
CA VAL A 129 5.62 -8.69 -8.45
C VAL A 129 5.39 -7.43 -7.62
N LEU A 130 5.69 -6.26 -8.20
CA LEU A 130 5.45 -4.96 -7.57
C LEU A 130 3.95 -4.73 -7.31
N GLY A 131 3.10 -5.09 -8.27
CA GLY A 131 1.65 -5.02 -8.14
C GLY A 131 1.14 -5.86 -6.99
N VAL A 132 1.52 -7.13 -6.92
CA VAL A 132 1.13 -8.03 -5.81
C VAL A 132 1.65 -7.50 -4.47
N ALA A 133 2.89 -7.04 -4.41
CA ALA A 133 3.48 -6.49 -3.20
C ALA A 133 2.67 -5.30 -2.65
N LEU A 134 2.45 -4.28 -3.48
CA LEU A 134 1.73 -3.07 -3.06
C LEU A 134 0.27 -3.36 -2.74
N SER A 135 -0.35 -4.29 -3.47
CA SER A 135 -1.77 -4.63 -3.29
C SER A 135 -2.09 -5.34 -1.97
N ILE A 136 -1.08 -5.77 -1.20
CA ILE A 136 -1.31 -6.29 0.15
C ILE A 136 -1.92 -5.22 1.05
N ASN A 137 -1.53 -3.96 0.91
CA ASN A 137 -2.10 -2.84 1.67
C ASN A 137 -3.60 -2.65 1.33
N ASN A 138 -3.98 -2.90 0.08
CA ASN A 138 -5.34 -2.80 -0.42
C ASN A 138 -6.31 -3.85 0.16
N ILE A 139 -5.80 -4.89 0.83
CA ILE A 139 -6.62 -5.92 1.49
C ILE A 139 -7.41 -5.30 2.66
N ALA A 140 -6.77 -4.47 3.49
CA ALA A 140 -7.41 -3.89 4.66
C ALA A 140 -8.60 -3.00 4.27
N GLY A 141 -8.40 -2.08 3.31
CA GLY A 141 -9.47 -1.23 2.78
C GLY A 141 -10.56 -2.01 2.05
N GLY A 142 -10.19 -3.06 1.31
CA GLY A 142 -11.17 -3.96 0.69
C GLY A 142 -12.03 -4.69 1.72
N PHE A 143 -11.39 -5.28 2.73
CA PHE A 143 -12.07 -5.96 3.83
C PHE A 143 -13.02 -5.04 4.58
N ASP A 144 -12.57 -3.83 4.94
CA ASP A 144 -13.38 -2.81 5.60
C ASP A 144 -14.63 -2.45 4.76
N ALA A 145 -14.45 -2.24 3.46
CA ALA A 145 -15.56 -2.00 2.55
C ALA A 145 -16.57 -3.15 2.50
N GLY A 146 -16.08 -4.40 2.62
CA GLY A 146 -16.92 -5.60 2.71
C GLY A 146 -17.73 -5.66 4.01
N VAL A 147 -17.08 -5.44 5.15
CA VAL A 147 -17.73 -5.48 6.47
C VAL A 147 -18.74 -4.35 6.63
N THR A 148 -18.43 -3.16 6.11
CA THR A 148 -19.30 -1.98 6.16
C THR A 148 -20.39 -1.96 5.07
N ASN A 149 -20.54 -3.05 4.30
CA ASN A 149 -21.54 -3.18 3.24
C ASN A 149 -21.48 -2.06 2.16
N LEU A 150 -20.28 -1.58 1.85
CA LEU A 150 -20.05 -0.65 0.75
C LEU A 150 -20.13 -1.37 -0.60
N ASN A 151 -20.29 -0.59 -1.68
CA ASN A 151 -20.30 -1.15 -3.03
C ASN A 151 -18.88 -1.62 -3.41
N LEU A 152 -18.67 -2.94 -3.36
CA LEU A 152 -17.38 -3.60 -3.60
C LEU A 152 -16.79 -3.29 -4.97
N TRP A 153 -17.61 -3.32 -6.02
CA TRP A 153 -17.17 -3.03 -7.38
C TRP A 153 -16.69 -1.59 -7.51
N LEU A 154 -17.45 -0.64 -6.96
CA LEU A 154 -17.05 0.76 -7.00
C LEU A 154 -15.80 1.02 -6.16
N THR A 155 -15.69 0.38 -5.00
CA THR A 155 -14.51 0.50 -4.11
C THR A 155 -13.26 -0.04 -4.78
N ALA A 156 -13.33 -1.23 -5.37
CA ALA A 156 -12.22 -1.80 -6.13
C ALA A 156 -11.84 -0.90 -7.32
N CYS A 157 -12.82 -0.41 -8.09
CA CYS A 157 -12.55 0.51 -9.21
C CYS A 157 -11.86 1.80 -8.75
N ILE A 158 -12.36 2.43 -7.70
CA ILE A 158 -11.78 3.66 -7.16
C ILE A 158 -10.36 3.39 -6.64
N SER A 159 -10.15 2.28 -5.91
CA SER A 159 -8.83 1.83 -5.46
C SER A 159 -7.85 1.65 -6.63
N GLY A 160 -8.24 0.94 -7.70
CA GLY A 160 -7.40 0.77 -8.89
C GLY A 160 -7.10 2.10 -9.62
N VAL A 161 -8.09 2.99 -9.73
CA VAL A 161 -7.89 4.33 -10.33
C VAL A 161 -6.91 5.15 -9.50
N PHE A 162 -7.05 5.16 -8.17
CA PHE A 162 -6.11 5.85 -7.29
C PHE A 162 -4.71 5.25 -7.36
N SER A 163 -4.57 3.92 -7.39
CA SER A 163 -3.28 3.26 -7.62
C SER A 163 -2.60 3.79 -8.88
N PHE A 164 -3.34 3.79 -10.01
CA PHE A 164 -2.82 4.25 -11.28
C PHE A 164 -2.40 5.72 -11.26
N ILE A 165 -3.25 6.59 -10.71
CA ILE A 165 -3.00 8.03 -10.58
C ILE A 165 -1.82 8.29 -9.65
N CYS A 166 -1.74 7.60 -8.53
CA CYS A 166 -0.65 7.77 -7.57
C CYS A 166 0.69 7.42 -8.22
N ILE A 167 0.84 6.22 -8.80
CA ILE A 167 2.12 5.84 -9.41
C ILE A 167 2.49 6.79 -10.54
N SER A 168 1.58 7.05 -11.48
CA SER A 168 1.89 7.91 -12.64
C SER A 168 2.17 9.37 -12.25
N GLY A 169 1.31 9.95 -11.41
CA GLY A 169 1.40 11.33 -10.95
C GLY A 169 2.64 11.56 -10.08
N PHE A 170 2.87 10.70 -9.09
CA PHE A 170 4.00 10.85 -8.19
C PHE A 170 5.34 10.46 -8.83
N THR A 171 5.36 9.55 -9.82
CA THR A 171 6.56 9.35 -10.66
C THR A 171 6.90 10.61 -11.46
N TYR A 172 5.90 11.28 -12.02
CA TYR A 172 6.10 12.54 -12.73
C TYR A 172 6.62 13.64 -11.79
N VAL A 173 6.00 13.80 -10.62
CA VAL A 173 6.43 14.78 -9.60
C VAL A 173 7.84 14.47 -9.11
N GLY A 174 8.12 13.21 -8.76
CA GLY A 174 9.43 12.75 -8.31
C GLY A 174 10.52 13.04 -9.35
N LYS A 175 10.24 12.77 -10.62
CA LYS A 175 11.20 13.00 -11.72
C LYS A 175 11.44 14.48 -12.02
N ARG A 176 10.39 15.32 -11.96
CA ARG A 176 10.46 16.71 -12.42
C ARG A 176 10.83 17.72 -11.33
N PHE A 177 10.40 17.48 -10.09
CA PHE A 177 10.59 18.42 -8.99
C PHE A 177 11.60 17.92 -7.95
N LEU A 178 11.67 16.61 -7.71
CA LEU A 178 12.51 16.06 -6.64
C LEU A 178 13.83 15.47 -7.14
N ALA A 179 13.93 15.00 -8.39
CA ALA A 179 15.16 14.34 -8.88
C ALA A 179 16.38 15.27 -8.96
N GLU A 180 16.17 16.58 -9.22
CA GLU A 180 17.25 17.58 -9.30
C GLU A 180 17.64 18.14 -7.94
N TYR A 181 16.70 18.27 -7.00
CA TYR A 181 16.94 18.85 -5.67
C TYR A 181 17.27 17.81 -4.60
N LEU A 182 16.81 16.57 -4.76
CA LEU A 182 16.83 15.54 -3.73
C LEU A 182 17.56 14.27 -4.16
N GLY A 183 18.29 14.26 -5.28
CA GLY A 183 19.00 13.06 -5.74
C GLY A 183 19.86 12.38 -4.65
N GLU A 184 20.64 13.16 -3.89
CA GLU A 184 21.44 12.64 -2.76
C GLU A 184 20.67 12.59 -1.42
N TRP A 185 19.66 13.44 -1.25
CA TRP A 185 18.87 13.56 -0.02
C TRP A 185 17.63 12.67 0.00
N ALA A 186 17.24 12.03 -1.10
CA ALA A 186 16.00 11.28 -1.23
C ALA A 186 16.00 10.03 -0.37
N THR A 187 17.14 9.36 -0.22
CA THR A 187 17.28 8.26 0.73
C THR A 187 17.09 8.75 2.17
N ILE A 188 17.60 9.94 2.48
CA ILE A 188 17.46 10.57 3.81
C ILE A 188 16.01 11.03 4.02
N ILE A 189 15.36 11.61 3.02
CA ILE A 189 13.97 12.06 3.09
C ILE A 189 13.01 10.88 3.13
N ALA A 190 13.25 9.81 2.36
CA ALA A 190 12.48 8.57 2.47
C ALA A 190 12.65 7.96 3.86
N GLY A 191 13.88 7.95 4.39
CA GLY A 191 14.16 7.56 5.77
C GLY A 191 13.43 8.43 6.80
N VAL A 192 13.44 9.75 6.64
CA VAL A 192 12.76 10.71 7.53
C VAL A 192 11.24 10.62 7.39
N LEU A 193 10.70 10.44 6.18
CA LEU A 193 9.27 10.20 5.94
C LEU A 193 8.84 8.89 6.56
N LEU A 194 9.63 7.82 6.42
CA LEU A 194 9.36 6.55 7.11
C LEU A 194 9.41 6.71 8.62
N ILE A 195 10.35 7.50 9.14
CA ILE A 195 10.43 7.84 10.56
C ILE A 195 9.19 8.65 10.98
N LEU A 196 8.77 9.64 10.21
CA LEU A 196 7.61 10.48 10.50
C LEU A 196 6.29 9.70 10.41
N ILE A 197 6.14 8.83 9.40
CA ILE A 197 5.00 7.92 9.27
C ILE A 197 4.99 6.93 10.43
N GLY A 198 6.15 6.41 10.83
CA GLY A 198 6.29 5.58 12.02
C GLY A 198 5.96 6.34 13.32
N ILE A 199 6.32 7.62 13.42
CA ILE A 199 5.98 8.50 14.55
C ILE A 199 4.49 8.85 14.55
N ASP A 200 3.89 9.11 13.39
CA ASP A 200 2.45 9.37 13.23
C ASP A 200 1.62 8.12 13.54
N GLN A 201 2.16 6.92 13.26
CA GLN A 201 1.60 5.65 13.75
C GLN A 201 1.76 5.44 15.26
N LEU A 202 2.65 6.19 15.92
CA LEU A 202 2.89 6.15 17.36
C LEU A 202 2.16 7.25 18.15
N LEU A 203 1.57 8.23 17.46
CA LEU A 203 0.73 9.31 18.04
C LEU A 203 -0.76 9.01 17.89
#